data_AF-A0A4P8WPE2-F1
#
_entry.id   AF-A0A4P8WPE2-F1
#
_cell.length_a   1.000
_cell.length_b   1.000
_cell.length_c   1.000
_cell.angle_alpha   90.00
_cell.angle_beta   90.00
_cell.angle_gamma   90.00
#
_symmetry.space_group_name_H-M   'P 1'
#
loop_
_entity.id
_entity.type
_entity.pdbx_description
1 polymer ?
#
loop_
_entity_poly.entity_id
_entity_poly.type
_entity_poly.pdbx_seq_one_letter_code
_entity_poly.pdbx_strand_id
1 'polypeptide(L)'
;MYGDIVHDREAEPQEDEDPEDLIVVNLPDDTITDWDCGDDETLADRNTGYPPTDSVVVVVTRDLLEKEMPEWNERAEEIALETLDDNGIDYNCYPSLRLELEEPSHLRAL
;
A
#
# COMPACT_ATOMS: atom_id res chain seq x y z
N MET A 1 -1.97 6.32 -9.86
CA MET A 1 -1.04 5.89 -8.80
C MET A 1 -1.54 4.59 -8.21
N TYR A 2 -2.86 4.45 -8.00
CA TYR A 2 -3.43 3.13 -7.78
C TYR A 2 -3.10 2.16 -8.94
N GLY A 3 -2.80 0.92 -8.56
CA GLY A 3 -2.24 -0.10 -9.43
C GLY A 3 -0.74 0.05 -9.72
N ASP A 4 -0.05 1.04 -9.14
CA ASP A 4 1.41 1.07 -9.16
C ASP A 4 1.93 -0.12 -8.32
N ILE A 5 2.99 -0.76 -8.81
CA ILE A 5 3.73 -1.80 -8.10
C ILE A 5 4.87 -1.13 -7.36
N VAL A 6 4.94 -1.36 -6.05
CA VAL A 6 5.93 -0.77 -5.16
C VAL A 6 6.57 -1.84 -4.28
N HIS A 7 7.78 -1.56 -3.83
CA HIS A 7 8.49 -2.38 -2.85
C HIS A 7 8.76 -1.58 -1.58
N ASP A 8 8.70 -2.25 -0.44
CA ASP A 8 9.11 -1.67 0.84
C ASP A 8 10.64 -1.66 0.95
N ARG A 9 11.23 -0.46 1.05
CA ARG A 9 12.69 -0.28 1.16
C ARG A 9 13.28 -0.85 2.45
N GLU A 10 12.45 -1.03 3.46
CA GLU A 10 12.85 -1.55 4.77
C GLU A 10 12.49 -3.02 4.96
N ALA A 11 11.92 -3.68 3.93
CA ALA A 11 11.71 -5.11 3.99
C ALA A 11 13.05 -5.85 4.06
N GLU A 12 13.15 -6.81 4.98
CA GLU A 12 14.33 -7.67 5.09
C GLU A 12 14.42 -8.54 3.82
N PRO A 13 15.54 -8.49 3.07
CA PRO A 13 15.68 -9.30 1.88
C PRO A 13 15.70 -10.78 2.26
N GLN A 14 14.87 -11.57 1.60
CA GLN A 14 14.92 -13.02 1.73
C GLN A 14 16.03 -13.55 0.81
N GLU A 15 16.86 -14.47 1.32
CA GLU A 15 17.93 -15.06 0.51
C GLU A 15 17.31 -15.81 -0.68
N ASP A 16 17.69 -15.43 -1.90
CA ASP A 16 17.26 -16.02 -3.17
C ASP A 16 15.80 -15.73 -3.61
N GLU A 17 15.13 -14.71 -3.04
CA GLU A 17 13.79 -14.27 -3.47
C GLU A 17 13.78 -12.78 -3.83
N ASP A 18 13.03 -12.44 -4.88
CA ASP A 18 12.77 -11.04 -5.23
C ASP A 18 11.89 -10.37 -4.14
N PRO A 19 11.99 -9.05 -3.94
CA PRO A 19 11.11 -8.32 -3.02
C PRO A 19 9.63 -8.55 -3.36
N GLU A 20 8.78 -8.60 -2.33
CA GLU A 20 7.35 -8.82 -2.49
C GLU A 20 6.68 -7.64 -3.20
N ASP A 21 5.96 -7.93 -4.29
CA ASP A 21 5.18 -6.95 -5.04
C ASP A 21 3.97 -6.47 -4.24
N LEU A 22 3.98 -5.19 -3.88
CA LEU A 22 2.88 -4.51 -3.21
C LEU A 22 2.14 -3.62 -4.21
N ILE A 23 0.82 -3.78 -4.29
CA ILE A 23 -0.03 -3.00 -5.18
C ILE A 23 -0.62 -1.83 -4.41
N VAL A 24 -0.41 -0.60 -4.88
CA VAL A 24 -1.07 0.58 -4.32
C VAL A 24 -2.58 0.51 -4.60
N VAL A 25 -3.39 0.40 -3.55
CA VAL A 25 -4.85 0.24 -3.70
C VAL A 25 -5.66 1.47 -3.34
N ASN A 26 -5.16 2.30 -2.42
CA ASN A 26 -5.85 3.49 -1.93
C ASN A 26 -4.83 4.56 -1.48
N LEU A 27 -5.21 5.83 -1.63
CA LEU A 27 -4.42 6.99 -1.17
C LEU A 27 -5.31 7.90 -0.31
N PRO A 28 -5.41 7.62 0.99
CA PRO A 28 -6.14 8.47 1.91
C PRO A 28 -5.58 9.90 1.93
N ASP A 29 -6.46 10.90 2.09
CA ASP A 29 -6.06 12.30 2.26
C ASP A 29 -5.70 12.58 3.72
N ASP A 30 -4.83 11.73 4.26
CA ASP A 30 -4.36 11.74 5.65
C ASP A 30 -2.83 11.72 5.66
N THR A 31 -2.26 12.35 6.69
CA THR A 31 -0.83 12.23 6.97
C THR A 31 -0.56 11.04 7.89
N ILE A 32 0.68 10.57 7.92
CA ILE A 32 1.05 9.46 8.80
C ILE A 32 0.87 9.77 10.30
N THR A 33 0.82 11.04 10.71
CA THR A 33 0.51 11.43 12.11
C THR A 33 -0.98 11.44 12.42
N ASP A 34 -1.84 11.51 11.41
CA ASP A 34 -3.29 11.50 11.56
C ASP A 34 -3.88 10.09 11.40
N TRP A 35 -3.12 9.17 10.78
CA TRP A 35 -3.54 7.80 10.51
C TRP A 35 -3.46 6.91 11.75
N ASP A 36 -4.61 6.58 12.32
CA ASP A 36 -4.74 5.66 13.47
C ASP A 36 -4.49 4.21 13.04
N CYS A 37 -3.62 3.52 13.77
CA CYS A 37 -3.28 2.13 13.53
C CYS A 37 -3.76 1.19 14.64
N GLY A 38 -4.64 1.66 15.54
CA GLY A 38 -5.01 0.97 16.77
C GLY A 38 -3.97 1.07 17.89
N ASP A 39 -4.36 0.59 19.07
CA ASP A 39 -3.51 0.55 20.29
C ASP A 39 -2.96 1.92 20.74
N ASP A 40 -3.71 2.99 20.49
CA ASP A 40 -3.29 4.38 20.75
C ASP A 40 -1.99 4.79 19.98
N GLU A 41 -1.69 4.12 18.86
CA GLU A 41 -0.55 4.41 17.98
C GLU A 41 -0.98 4.90 16.60
N THR A 42 -0.22 5.85 16.06
CA THR A 42 -0.34 6.34 14.69
C THR A 42 0.65 5.64 13.76
N LEU A 43 0.47 5.81 12.45
CA LEU A 43 1.46 5.31 11.48
C LEU A 43 2.83 5.98 11.66
N ALA A 44 2.86 7.24 12.11
CA ALA A 44 4.09 7.95 12.47
C ALA A 44 4.82 7.32 13.66
N ASP A 45 4.09 6.86 14.68
CA ASP A 45 4.68 6.19 15.85
C ASP A 45 5.37 4.88 15.45
N ARG A 46 4.80 4.16 14.49
CA ARG A 46 5.39 2.94 13.92
C ARG A 46 6.53 3.21 12.93
N ASN A 47 6.62 4.43 12.39
CA ASN A 47 7.57 4.82 11.34
C ASN A 47 8.35 6.09 11.71
N THR A 48 8.99 6.10 12.88
CA THR A 48 9.69 7.27 13.46
C THR A 48 10.80 7.89 12.60
N GLY A 49 11.28 7.18 11.57
CA GLY A 49 12.27 7.68 10.62
C GLY A 49 11.72 8.61 9.52
N TYR A 50 10.39 8.73 9.41
CA TYR A 50 9.71 9.46 8.33
C TYR A 50 9.09 10.77 8.82
N PRO A 51 8.95 11.79 7.95
CA PRO A 51 8.29 13.04 8.32
C PRO A 51 6.83 12.78 8.78
N PRO A 52 6.37 13.33 9.91
CA PRO A 52 4.98 13.14 10.37
C PRO A 52 3.93 13.63 9.38
N THR A 53 4.30 14.54 8.48
CA THR A 53 3.46 15.10 7.42
C THR A 53 3.53 14.30 6.12
N ASP A 54 4.23 13.16 6.08
CA ASP A 54 4.25 12.28 4.92
C ASP A 54 2.85 11.69 4.69
N SER A 55 2.54 11.36 3.45
CA SER A 55 1.24 10.79 3.06
C SER A 55 1.17 9.30 3.40
N VAL A 56 -0.04 8.85 3.72
CA VAL A 56 -0.34 7.42 3.86
C VAL A 56 -0.50 6.78 2.48
N VAL A 57 0.09 5.61 2.29
CA VAL A 57 -0.15 4.75 1.13
C VAL A 57 -0.66 3.41 1.62
N VAL A 58 -1.80 2.96 1.08
CA VAL A 58 -2.36 1.65 1.39
C VAL A 58 -2.05 0.68 0.26
N VAL A 59 -1.50 -0.47 0.64
CA VAL A 59 -1.05 -1.50 -0.30
C VAL A 59 -1.56 -2.89 0.09
N VAL A 60 -1.67 -3.77 -0.90
CA VAL A 60 -1.97 -5.19 -0.71
C VAL A 60 -0.97 -6.00 -1.54
N THR A 61 -0.59 -7.18 -1.06
CA THR A 61 0.28 -8.07 -1.83
C THR A 61 -0.42 -8.50 -3.11
N ARG A 62 0.34 -8.54 -4.21
CA ARG A 62 -0.20 -8.89 -5.53
C ARG A 62 -0.91 -10.24 -5.52
N ASP A 63 -0.29 -11.24 -4.91
CA ASP A 63 -0.84 -12.60 -4.82
C ASP A 63 -2.20 -12.65 -4.12
N LEU A 64 -2.39 -11.85 -3.06
CA LEU A 64 -3.66 -11.79 -2.34
C LEU A 64 -4.74 -11.11 -3.19
N LEU A 65 -4.41 -10.01 -3.88
CA LEU A 65 -5.34 -9.34 -4.78
C LEU A 65 -5.74 -10.23 -5.97
N GLU A 66 -4.77 -10.87 -6.62
CA GLU A 66 -5.05 -11.77 -7.76
C GLU A 66 -5.95 -12.94 -7.35
N LYS A 67 -5.86 -13.39 -6.09
CA LYS A 67 -6.65 -14.50 -5.55
C LYS A 67 -8.05 -14.09 -5.13
N GLU A 68 -8.18 -13.03 -4.34
CA GLU A 68 -9.45 -12.64 -3.69
C GLU A 68 -10.24 -11.62 -4.51
N MET A 69 -9.58 -10.85 -5.38
CA MET A 69 -10.22 -9.87 -6.27
C MET A 69 -9.59 -9.90 -7.68
N PRO A 70 -9.77 -10.97 -8.47
CA PRO A 70 -9.06 -11.16 -9.76
C PRO A 70 -9.21 -10.01 -10.77
N GLU A 71 -10.32 -9.27 -10.72
CA GLU A 71 -10.61 -8.08 -11.54
C GLU A 71 -9.97 -6.78 -11.03
N TRP A 72 -9.11 -6.83 -9.99
CA TRP A 72 -8.52 -5.64 -9.36
C TRP A 72 -7.75 -4.75 -10.34
N ASN A 73 -7.23 -5.30 -11.44
CA ASN A 73 -6.42 -4.60 -12.43
C ASN A 73 -7.25 -4.01 -13.59
N GLU A 74 -8.54 -4.31 -13.68
CA GLU A 74 -9.45 -3.76 -14.69
C GLU A 74 -10.10 -2.44 -14.25
N ARG A 75 -9.95 -2.08 -12.98
CA ARG A 75 -10.60 -0.93 -12.37
C ARG A 75 -9.94 0.39 -12.76
N ALA A 76 -10.74 1.44 -12.87
CA ALA A 76 -10.25 2.80 -13.17
C ALA A 76 -10.06 3.67 -11.91
N GLU A 77 -10.45 3.18 -10.74
CA GLU A 77 -10.54 3.94 -9.48
C GLU A 77 -9.84 3.20 -8.33
N GLU A 78 -9.63 3.86 -7.20
CA GLU A 78 -9.08 3.27 -5.98
C GLU A 78 -10.01 2.18 -5.40
N ILE A 79 -9.47 1.21 -4.65
CA ILE A 79 -10.32 0.31 -3.85
C ILE A 79 -10.54 0.99 -2.51
N ALA A 80 -11.79 1.19 -2.12
CA ALA A 80 -12.13 1.69 -0.79
C ALA A 80 -11.75 0.66 0.28
N LEU A 81 -11.31 1.12 1.47
CA LEU A 81 -10.93 0.22 2.56
C LEU A 81 -12.09 -0.68 2.99
N GLU A 82 -13.33 -0.15 3.00
CA GLU A 82 -14.52 -0.97 3.29
C GLU A 82 -14.66 -2.16 2.32
N THR A 83 -14.30 -1.97 1.06
CA THR A 83 -14.34 -3.03 0.05
C THR A 83 -13.27 -4.09 0.32
N LEU A 84 -12.07 -3.70 0.79
CA LEU A 84 -11.05 -4.67 1.20
C LEU A 84 -11.53 -5.48 2.40
N ASP A 85 -12.06 -4.79 3.42
CA ASP A 85 -12.61 -5.41 4.63
C ASP A 85 -13.75 -6.39 4.32
N ASP A 86 -14.71 -6.00 3.47
CA ASP A 86 -15.86 -6.83 3.07
C ASP A 86 -15.43 -8.09 2.30
N ASN A 87 -14.29 -8.04 1.60
CA ASN A 87 -13.71 -9.18 0.88
C ASN A 87 -12.69 -9.97 1.74
N GLY A 88 -12.46 -9.57 2.99
CA GLY A 88 -11.48 -10.21 3.87
C GLY A 88 -10.04 -10.09 3.37
N ILE A 89 -9.73 -9.00 2.67
CA ILE A 89 -8.41 -8.71 2.12
C ILE A 89 -7.64 -7.85 3.12
N ASP A 90 -6.63 -8.44 3.75
CA ASP A 90 -5.71 -7.71 4.61
C ASP A 90 -4.88 -6.71 3.77
N TYR A 91 -4.65 -5.53 4.34
CA TYR A 91 -3.86 -4.47 3.72
C TYR A 91 -2.83 -3.91 4.70
N ASN A 92 -1.77 -3.33 4.16
CA ASN A 92 -0.73 -2.64 4.91
C ASN A 92 -0.74 -1.14 4.59
N CYS A 93 -0.33 -0.33 5.55
CA CYS A 93 -0.20 1.11 5.40
C CYS A 93 1.27 1.51 5.62
N TYR A 94 1.80 2.35 4.73
CA TYR A 94 3.18 2.82 4.80
C TYR A 94 3.27 4.34 4.56
N PRO A 95 4.30 5.01 5.10
CA PRO A 95 4.69 6.34 4.63
C PRO A 95 5.07 6.28 3.15
N SER A 96 4.64 7.25 2.36
CA SER A 96 4.93 7.27 0.92
C SER A 96 6.42 7.22 0.60
N LEU A 97 7.26 7.84 1.43
CA LEU A 97 8.72 7.88 1.25
C LEU A 97 9.42 6.56 1.56
N ARG A 98 8.75 5.62 2.25
CA ARG A 98 9.26 4.27 2.52
C ARG A 98 9.18 3.36 1.31
N LEU A 99 8.26 3.65 0.40
CA LEU A 99 7.98 2.82 -0.77
C LEU A 99 8.84 3.25 -1.96
N GLU A 100 9.35 2.27 -2.70
CA GLU A 100 10.03 2.45 -3.97
C GLU A 100 9.12 2.01 -5.11
N LEU A 101 8.96 2.86 -6.13
CA LEU A 101 8.20 2.52 -7.33
C LEU A 101 9.00 1.55 -8.21
N GLU A 102 8.44 0.38 -8.45
CA GLU A 102 9.00 -0.64 -9.35
C GLU A 102 8.39 -0.48 -10.75
N GLU A 103 7.07 -0.57 -10.86
CA GLU A 103 6.34 -0.40 -12.11
C GLU A 103 5.15 0.58 -11.95
N PRO A 104 4.99 1.56 -12.85
CA PRO A 104 3.82 2.41 -12.84
C PRO A 104 2.59 1.63 -13.30
N SER A 105 1.45 1.94 -12.70
CA SER A 105 0.15 1.43 -13.11
C SER A 105 -0.05 1.56 -14.61
N HIS A 106 -0.45 0.48 -15.27
CA HIS A 106 -0.81 0.50 -16.69
C HIS A 106 -1.94 1.49 -17.01
N LEU A 107 -2.71 1.91 -15.99
CA LEU A 107 -3.75 2.93 -16.08
C LEU A 107 -3.20 4.36 -16.25
N ARG A 108 -1.90 4.57 -15.97
CA ARG A 108 -1.23 5.87 -16.16
C ARG A 108 -0.76 6.14 -17.59
N ALA A 109 -0.88 5.18 -18.51
CA ALA A 109 -0.35 5.30 -19.87
C ALA A 109 -1.15 6.23 -20.83
N LEU A 110 -1.86 7.24 -20.32
CA LEU A 110 -2.66 8.19 -21.10
C LEU A 110 -2.00 9.57 -21.24
#